data_AF-A0A8H7NLK9-F1
#
_entry.id   AF-A0A8H7NLK9-F1
#
_cell.length_a   1.000
_cell.length_b   1.000
_cell.length_c   1.000
_cell.angle_alpha   90.00
_cell.angle_beta   90.00
_cell.angle_gamma   90.00
#
_symmetry.space_group_name_H-M   'P 1'
#
loop_
_entity.id
_entity.type
_entity.pdbx_description
1 polymer ?
#
loop_
_entity_poly.entity_id
_entity_poly.type
_entity_poly.pdbx_seq_one_letter_code
_entity_poly.pdbx_strand_id
1 'polypeptide(L)'
;MALQIFRYTNAPSGMLPVFEEKLMNTLCRPDSQMYCEMEQKFQQRLLAELCNRVREFKGLSGVSLYSAATEARNMPNNRLFDHDDEAGIEDMATRLAHVGILHWRVWAPLVYVEDVDEPMT
;
A
#
# COMPACT_ATOMS: atom_id res chain seq x y z
N MET A 1 4.98 7.19 -18.58
CA MET A 1 5.07 5.72 -18.46
C MET A 1 5.25 5.04 -19.82
N ALA A 2 4.28 5.09 -20.75
CA ALA A 2 4.40 4.40 -22.05
C ALA A 2 5.66 4.81 -22.86
N LEU A 3 5.98 6.11 -22.91
CA LEU A 3 7.19 6.62 -23.58
C LEU A 3 8.51 6.12 -22.98
N GLN A 4 8.57 5.89 -21.66
CA GLN A 4 9.77 5.34 -21.01
C GLN A 4 9.94 3.87 -21.40
N ILE A 5 8.88 3.06 -21.32
CA ILE A 5 8.91 1.65 -21.71
C ILE A 5 9.24 1.53 -23.20
N PHE A 6 8.62 2.35 -24.04
CA PHE A 6 8.87 2.38 -25.48
C PHE A 6 10.34 2.67 -25.82
N ARG A 7 10.97 3.64 -25.13
CA ARG A 7 12.40 3.93 -25.28
C ARG A 7 13.32 2.76 -24.94
N TYR A 8 12.94 1.90 -23.99
CA TYR A 8 13.71 0.70 -23.65
C TYR A 8 13.54 -0.43 -24.68
N THR A 9 12.48 -0.42 -25.48
CA THR A 9 12.17 -1.49 -26.44
C THR A 9 12.73 -1.29 -27.85
N ASN A 10 13.43 -0.17 -28.14
CA ASN A 10 13.94 0.17 -29.48
C ASN A 10 12.88 0.02 -30.61
N ALA A 11 11.60 0.25 -30.29
CA ALA A 11 10.51 0.09 -31.24
C ALA A 11 10.37 1.30 -32.19
N PRO A 12 9.90 1.11 -33.43
CA PRO A 12 9.68 2.21 -34.37
C PRO A 12 8.58 3.17 -33.88
N SER A 13 8.81 4.49 -33.94
CA SER A 13 7.95 5.55 -33.38
C SER A 13 6.48 5.45 -33.77
N GLY A 14 6.17 4.89 -34.95
CA GLY A 14 4.80 4.68 -35.43
C GLY A 14 4.01 3.59 -34.69
N MET A 15 4.66 2.74 -33.89
CA MET A 15 4.00 1.73 -33.06
C MET A 15 3.61 2.23 -31.67
N LEU A 16 4.03 3.44 -31.28
CA LEU A 16 3.72 4.01 -29.97
C LEU A 16 2.20 4.09 -29.69
N PRO A 17 1.33 4.51 -30.63
CA PRO A 17 -0.11 4.57 -30.38
C PRO A 17 -0.72 3.19 -30.11
N VAL A 18 -0.28 2.17 -30.86
CA VAL A 18 -0.74 0.78 -30.68
C VAL A 18 -0.25 0.21 -29.34
N PHE A 19 0.97 0.58 -28.95
CA PHE A 19 1.53 0.21 -27.65
C PHE A 19 0.76 0.85 -26.49
N GLU A 20 0.45 2.14 -26.59
CA GLU A 20 -0.36 2.87 -25.62
C GLU A 20 -1.76 2.28 -25.49
N GLU A 21 -2.41 1.97 -26.62
CA GLU A 21 -3.71 1.33 -26.64
C GLU A 21 -3.69 -0.04 -25.94
N LYS A 22 -2.68 -0.87 -26.23
CA LYS A 22 -2.52 -2.17 -25.55
C LYS A 22 -2.25 -2.02 -24.06
N LEU A 23 -1.41 -1.06 -23.68
CA LEU A 23 -1.11 -0.78 -22.27
C LEU A 23 -2.39 -0.35 -21.53
N MET A 24 -3.15 0.58 -22.11
CA MET A 24 -4.42 1.04 -21.56
C MET A 24 -5.43 -0.10 -21.42
N ASN A 25 -5.56 -0.93 -22.45
CA ASN A 25 -6.49 -2.06 -22.43
C ASN A 25 -6.10 -3.16 -21.44
N THR A 26 -4.82 -3.29 -21.11
CA THR A 26 -4.32 -4.38 -20.25
C THR A 26 -4.18 -3.96 -18.79
N LEU A 27 -3.66 -2.75 -18.54
CA LEU A 27 -3.27 -2.28 -17.20
C LEU A 27 -4.20 -1.21 -16.61
N CYS A 28 -4.97 -0.49 -17.44
CA CYS A 28 -5.83 0.59 -16.96
C CYS A 28 -7.32 0.22 -16.95
N ARG A 29 -7.63 -1.03 -17.33
CA ARG A 29 -8.98 -1.59 -17.34
C ARG A 29 -9.15 -2.52 -16.14
N PRO A 30 -9.93 -2.14 -15.12
CA PRO A 30 -10.09 -2.96 -13.91
C PRO A 30 -10.85 -4.27 -14.16
N ASP A 31 -11.53 -4.40 -15.31
CA ASP A 31 -12.19 -5.59 -15.81
C ASP A 31 -11.26 -6.54 -16.60
N SER A 32 -10.02 -6.11 -16.89
CA SER A 32 -9.02 -6.95 -17.54
C SER A 32 -8.57 -8.08 -16.61
N GLN A 33 -8.58 -9.31 -17.11
CA GLN A 33 -8.07 -10.48 -16.37
C GLN A 33 -6.64 -10.25 -15.83
N MET A 34 -5.78 -9.62 -16.64
CA MET A 34 -4.41 -9.34 -16.24
C MET A 34 -4.32 -8.36 -15.06
N TYR A 35 -5.21 -7.36 -15.02
CA TYR A 35 -5.31 -6.42 -13.91
C TYR A 35 -5.74 -7.15 -12.64
N CYS A 36 -6.82 -7.93 -12.71
CA CYS A 36 -7.34 -8.68 -11.55
C CYS A 36 -6.31 -9.67 -10.99
N GLU A 37 -5.58 -10.39 -11.86
CA GLU A 37 -4.55 -11.34 -11.42
C GLU A 37 -3.37 -10.63 -10.71
N MET A 38 -2.94 -9.49 -11.23
CA MET A 38 -1.88 -8.68 -10.61
C MET A 38 -2.35 -8.08 -9.29
N GLU A 39 -3.57 -7.54 -9.26
CA GLU A 39 -4.19 -7.00 -8.05
C GLU A 39 -4.29 -8.08 -6.96
N GLN A 40 -4.77 -9.28 -7.29
CA GLN A 40 -4.83 -10.39 -6.33
C GLN A 40 -3.45 -10.76 -5.77
N LYS A 41 -2.44 -10.89 -6.64
CA LYS A 41 -1.07 -11.22 -6.19
C LYS A 41 -0.50 -10.14 -5.29
N PHE A 42 -0.67 -8.88 -5.68
CA PHE A 42 -0.25 -7.73 -4.88
C PHE A 42 -0.96 -7.70 -3.53
N GLN A 43 -2.29 -7.86 -3.52
CA GLN A 43 -3.11 -7.87 -2.32
C GLN A 43 -2.70 -9.00 -1.37
N GLN A 44 -2.45 -10.21 -1.88
CA GLN A 44 -2.00 -11.35 -1.07
C GLN A 44 -0.68 -11.06 -0.37
N ARG A 45 0.31 -10.51 -1.10
CA ARG A 45 1.61 -10.12 -0.54
C ARG A 45 1.46 -9.01 0.50
N LEU A 46 0.70 -7.97 0.18
CA LEU A 46 0.46 -6.84 1.08
C LEU A 46 -0.25 -7.29 2.36
N LEU A 47 -1.26 -8.16 2.26
CA LEU A 47 -1.97 -8.67 3.43
C LEU A 47 -1.08 -9.56 4.31
N ALA A 48 -0.23 -10.39 3.70
CA ALA A 48 0.73 -11.20 4.45
C ALA A 48 1.68 -10.31 5.25
N GLU A 49 2.24 -9.28 4.61
CA GLU A 49 3.19 -8.38 5.27
C GLU A 49 2.53 -7.46 6.28
N LEU A 50 1.31 -6.99 5.99
CA LEU A 50 0.49 -6.25 6.95
C LEU A 50 0.21 -7.10 8.21
N CYS A 51 -0.15 -8.38 8.05
CA CYS A 51 -0.36 -9.27 9.19
C CYS A 51 0.91 -9.40 10.05
N ASN A 52 2.08 -9.50 9.42
CA ASN A 52 3.36 -9.56 10.12
C ASN A 52 3.64 -8.27 10.89
N ARG A 53 3.55 -7.11 10.23
CA ARG A 53 3.74 -5.80 10.86
C ARG A 53 2.76 -5.55 12.00
N VAL A 54 1.49 -5.91 11.86
CA VAL A 54 0.50 -5.80 12.95
C VAL A 54 0.91 -6.66 14.14
N ARG A 55 1.41 -7.89 13.91
CA ARG A 55 1.86 -8.78 14.99
C ARG A 55 3.06 -8.22 15.74
N GLU A 56 3.99 -7.57 15.04
CA GLU A 56 5.16 -6.91 15.63
C GLU A 56 4.74 -5.64 16.40
N PHE A 57 3.87 -4.83 15.80
CA PHE A 57 3.54 -3.50 16.31
C PHE A 57 2.51 -3.52 17.45
N LYS A 58 1.63 -4.52 17.52
CA LYS A 58 0.56 -4.60 18.52
C LYS A 58 1.05 -4.64 19.98
N GLY A 59 2.32 -4.97 20.22
CA GLY A 59 2.92 -4.98 21.56
C GLY A 59 3.65 -3.68 21.92
N LEU A 60 3.87 -2.79 20.94
CA LEU A 60 4.66 -1.58 21.12
C LEU A 60 3.89 -0.51 21.89
N SER A 61 4.63 0.30 22.66
CA SER A 61 4.13 1.55 23.24
C SER A 61 3.87 2.59 22.14
N GLY A 62 3.10 3.64 22.43
CA GLY A 62 2.78 4.68 21.42
C GLY A 62 4.01 5.35 20.81
N VAL A 63 5.03 5.65 21.62
CA VAL A 63 6.28 6.27 21.13
C VAL A 63 7.09 5.28 20.29
N SER A 64 7.21 4.03 20.75
CA SER A 64 7.93 2.98 20.01
C SER A 64 7.25 2.64 18.68
N LEU A 65 5.91 2.63 18.67
CA LEU A 65 5.10 2.43 17.47
C LEU A 65 5.32 3.56 16.46
N TYR A 66 5.27 4.82 16.93
CA TYR A 66 5.52 5.97 16.08
C TYR A 66 6.91 5.92 15.47
N SER A 67 7.96 5.66 16.27
CA SER A 67 9.34 5.56 15.77
C SER A 67 9.45 4.46 14.71
N ALA A 68 9.01 3.24 15.01
CA ALA A 68 9.07 2.11 14.07
C ALA A 68 8.34 2.39 12.74
N ALA A 69 7.23 3.12 12.78
CA ALA A 69 6.43 3.43 11.59
C ALA A 69 6.80 4.75 10.88
N THR A 70 7.75 5.51 11.41
CA THR A 70 8.17 6.80 10.85
C THR A 70 9.64 6.82 10.44
N GLU A 71 10.46 5.93 10.99
CA GLU A 71 11.90 5.86 10.73
C GLU A 71 12.23 5.71 9.24
N ALA A 72 11.40 4.99 8.47
CA ALA A 72 11.54 4.86 7.02
C ALA A 72 11.33 6.18 6.23
N ARG A 73 10.67 7.20 6.80
CA ARG A 73 10.46 8.51 6.14
C ARG A 73 11.70 9.39 6.11
N ASN A 74 12.69 9.09 6.96
CA ASN A 74 13.89 9.92 7.10
C ASN A 74 15.00 9.53 6.12
N MET A 75 14.79 8.49 5.31
CA MET A 75 15.67 8.21 4.17
C MET A 75 15.36 9.17 3.03
N PRO A 76 16.36 9.85 2.45
CA PRO A 76 16.14 10.88 1.46
C PRO A 76 15.37 10.32 0.27
N ASN A 77 14.44 11.15 -0.20
CA ASN A 77 13.43 11.01 -1.25
C ASN A 77 13.93 10.57 -2.65
N ASN A 78 15.09 9.92 -2.75
CA ASN A 78 15.78 9.56 -3.99
C ASN A 78 15.55 8.10 -4.43
N ARG A 79 14.68 7.34 -3.75
CA ARG A 79 14.28 5.97 -4.14
C ARG A 79 12.85 5.85 -4.68
N LEU A 80 12.22 6.95 -5.08
CA LEU A 80 10.90 6.92 -5.75
C LEU A 80 10.86 6.03 -7.01
N PHE A 81 12.02 5.58 -7.50
CA PHE A 81 12.15 4.59 -8.57
C PHE A 81 13.26 3.56 -8.30
N ASP A 82 13.65 3.33 -7.04
CA ASP A 82 14.49 2.15 -6.76
C ASP A 82 13.55 0.95 -6.75
N HIS A 83 13.77 0.10 -7.73
CA HIS A 83 12.83 -0.84 -8.33
C HIS A 83 12.67 -2.10 -7.48
N ASP A 84 12.52 -1.95 -6.17
CA ASP A 84 12.26 -3.07 -5.28
C ASP A 84 10.80 -3.01 -4.84
N ASP A 85 9.93 -3.61 -5.64
CA ASP A 85 8.49 -3.72 -5.37
C ASP A 85 8.23 -4.29 -3.96
N GLU A 86 9.17 -5.08 -3.43
CA GLU A 86 9.14 -5.60 -2.06
C GLU A 86 9.25 -4.49 -1.01
N ALA A 87 10.17 -3.53 -1.19
CA ALA A 87 10.32 -2.39 -0.28
C ALA A 87 9.09 -1.47 -0.28
N GLY A 88 8.43 -1.35 -1.44
CA GLY A 88 7.15 -0.62 -1.56
C GLY A 88 6.03 -1.28 -0.76
N ILE A 89 5.88 -2.60 -0.87
CA ILE A 89 4.86 -3.37 -0.13
C ILE A 89 5.13 -3.31 1.38
N GLU A 90 6.39 -3.43 1.81
CA GLU A 90 6.78 -3.33 3.21
C GLU A 90 6.47 -1.95 3.82
N ASP A 91 6.77 -0.86 3.12
CA ASP A 91 6.44 0.50 3.58
C ASP A 91 4.92 0.69 3.68
N MET A 92 4.17 0.23 2.67
CA MET A 92 2.70 0.27 2.69
C MET A 92 2.14 -0.53 3.88
N ALA A 93 2.60 -1.76 4.09
CA ALA A 93 2.20 -2.61 5.21
C ALA A 93 2.51 -1.96 6.56
N THR A 94 3.70 -1.37 6.70
CA THR A 94 4.14 -0.66 7.91
C THR A 94 3.21 0.51 8.24
N ARG A 95 2.84 1.31 7.24
CA ARG A 95 1.93 2.46 7.41
C ARG A 95 0.52 2.01 7.75
N LEU A 96 0.00 1.01 7.06
CA LEU A 96 -1.32 0.45 7.32
C LEU A 96 -1.41 -0.15 8.72
N ALA A 97 -0.38 -0.88 9.16
CA ALA A 97 -0.31 -1.44 10.51
C ALA A 97 -0.32 -0.33 11.57
N HIS A 98 0.45 0.74 11.37
CA HIS A 98 0.49 1.87 12.29
C HIS A 98 -0.87 2.56 12.41
N VAL A 99 -1.49 2.92 11.29
CA VAL A 99 -2.81 3.59 11.30
C VAL A 99 -3.88 2.66 11.88
N GLY A 100 -3.89 1.38 11.50
CA GLY A 100 -4.87 0.41 12.00
C GLY A 100 -4.77 0.18 13.51
N ILE A 101 -3.56 0.06 14.05
CA ILE A 101 -3.35 -0.09 15.49
C ILE A 101 -3.72 1.19 16.24
N LEU A 102 -3.38 2.36 15.71
CA LEU A 102 -3.75 3.64 16.30
C LEU A 102 -5.26 3.83 16.31
N HIS A 103 -5.93 3.53 15.19
CA HIS A 103 -7.38 3.51 15.10
C HIS A 103 -8.00 2.63 16.17
N TRP A 104 -7.55 1.37 16.30
CA TRP A 104 -8.11 0.44 17.26
C TRP A 104 -7.86 0.84 18.72
N ARG A 105 -6.70 1.41 19.05
CA ARG A 105 -6.37 1.75 20.44
C ARG A 105 -6.95 3.08 20.91
N VAL A 106 -7.09 4.05 20.01
CA VAL A 106 -7.41 5.43 20.37
C VAL A 106 -8.81 5.81 19.93
N TRP A 107 -9.19 5.50 18.69
CA TRP A 107 -10.46 5.95 18.12
C TRP A 107 -11.57 4.93 18.26
N ALA A 108 -11.28 3.63 18.23
CA ALA A 108 -12.31 2.60 18.35
C ALA A 108 -13.16 2.70 19.64
N PRO A 109 -12.60 3.01 20.82
CA PRO A 109 -13.41 3.26 22.00
C PRO A 109 -14.34 4.47 21.85
N LEU A 110 -13.95 5.50 21.11
CA LEU A 110 -14.78 6.70 20.91
C LEU A 110 -15.85 6.51 19.85
N VAL A 111 -15.57 5.69 18.83
CA VAL A 111 -16.40 5.54 17.63
C VAL A 111 -17.34 4.35 17.73
N TYR A 112 -16.92 3.27 18.39
CA TYR A 112 -17.67 2.01 18.43
C TYR A 112 -18.15 1.61 19.82
N VAL A 113 -17.64 2.23 20.88
CA VAL A 113 -18.20 2.05 22.23
C VAL A 113 -19.00 3.32 22.53
N GLU A 114 -20.28 3.28 22.20
CA GLU A 114 -21.24 4.29 22.69
C GLU A 114 -21.27 4.21 24.22
N ASP A 115 -21.28 5.36 24.90
CA ASP A 115 -21.45 5.43 26.36
C ASP A 115 -22.75 4.72 26.74
N VAL A 116 -22.65 3.50 27.28
CA VAL A 116 -23.76 2.80 27.95
C VAL A 116 -23.92 3.40 29.34
N ASP A 117 -24.11 4.71 29.42
CA ASP A 117 -24.45 5.43 30.65
C ASP A 117 -25.76 6.19 30.40
N GLU A 118 -26.83 5.44 30.14
CA GLU A 118 -28.20 5.91 30.37
C GLU A 118 -28.67 5.29 31.69
N PRO A 119 -28.53 6.00 32.84
CA PRO A 119 -29.15 5.57 34.08
C PRO A 119 -30.66 5.78 33.96
N MET A 120 -31.38 4.72 33.56
CA MET A 120 -32.83 4.71 33.59
C MET A 120 -33.34 3.60 34.52
N THR A 121 -33.14 3.79 35.83
CA THR A 121 -34.06 3.36 36.91
C THR A 121 -33.68 4.04 38.22
#